data_AF-A0A4S1FY37-F1
#
_entry.id   AF-A0A4S1FY37-F1
#
_cell.length_a   1.000
_cell.length_b   1.000
_cell.length_c   1.000
_cell.angle_alpha   90.00
_cell.angle_beta   90.00
_cell.angle_gamma   90.00
#
_symmetry.space_group_name_H-M   'P 1'
#
loop_
_entity.id
_entity.type
_entity.pdbx_description
1 polymer ?
#
loop_
_entity_poly.entity_id
_entity_poly.type
_entity_poly.pdbx_seq_one_letter_code
_entity_poly.pdbx_strand_id
1 'polypeptide(L)'
;ALKKGYHGTHFGGASVNGNANFRRNYEPLLPGAFHTPAPITYSNPFDETDPAKLAKLCARAIEEEIAFQGADTIAAFIMEPVLGPGGFIAPHARFLPLVRAICHRHDILL
;
A
#
# COMPACT_ATOMS: atom_id res chain seq x y z
N ALA A 1 -3.21 1.80 2.23
CA ALA A 1 -1.79 1.60 2.60
C ALA A 1 -1.24 0.36 1.92
N LEU A 2 0.09 0.18 1.90
CA LEU A 2 0.71 -1.03 1.36
C LEU A 2 0.74 -2.15 2.41
N LYS A 3 0.51 -3.40 1.98
CA LYS A 3 0.93 -4.59 2.75
C LYS A 3 2.43 -4.52 3.00
N LYS A 4 2.88 -4.95 4.18
CA LYS A 4 4.26 -4.82 4.70
C LYS A 4 4.73 -3.39 5.07
N GLY A 5 3.93 -2.35 4.85
CA GLY A 5 4.25 -0.99 5.34
C GLY A 5 4.16 -0.87 6.86
N TYR A 6 4.96 0.02 7.45
CA TYR A 6 4.95 0.35 8.87
C TYR A 6 4.71 1.84 9.11
N HIS A 7 3.68 2.16 9.89
CA HIS A 7 3.26 3.54 10.16
C HIS A 7 3.07 3.82 11.66
N GLY A 8 3.87 3.15 12.51
CA GLY A 8 3.79 3.28 13.96
C GLY A 8 2.76 2.36 14.62
N THR A 9 2.56 2.55 15.93
CA THR A 9 1.75 1.68 16.79
C THR A 9 0.65 2.41 17.57
N HIS A 10 0.47 3.72 17.34
CA HIS A 10 -0.75 4.41 17.79
C HIS A 10 -1.95 3.94 16.95
N PHE A 11 -3.18 4.08 17.45
CA PHE A 11 -4.39 3.52 16.82
C PHE A 11 -4.49 3.79 15.31
N GLY A 12 -4.32 5.03 14.87
CA GLY A 12 -4.34 5.37 13.44
C GLY A 12 -3.23 4.68 12.64
N GLY A 13 -1.98 4.77 13.12
CA GLY A 13 -0.82 4.14 12.50
C GLY A 13 -0.90 2.61 12.45
N ALA A 14 -1.42 1.99 13.52
CA ALA A 14 -1.68 0.56 13.59
C ALA A 14 -2.76 0.15 12.57
N SER A 15 -3.82 0.95 12.41
CA SER A 15 -4.93 0.66 11.49
C SER A 15 -4.48 0.58 10.03
N VAL A 16 -3.54 1.46 9.62
CA VAL A 16 -2.95 1.46 8.27
C VAL A 16 -1.68 0.60 8.16
N ASN A 17 -1.32 -0.15 9.21
CA ASN A 17 -0.10 -0.95 9.21
C ASN A 17 -0.27 -2.19 8.32
N GLY A 18 0.66 -2.37 7.38
CA GLY A 18 0.67 -3.49 6.45
C GLY A 18 1.11 -4.82 7.06
N ASN A 19 1.46 -4.87 8.34
CA ASN A 19 1.92 -6.06 9.03
C ASN A 19 1.00 -6.42 10.21
N ALA A 20 0.41 -7.62 10.15
CA ALA A 20 -0.55 -8.12 11.13
C ALA A 20 0.01 -8.19 12.56
N ASN A 21 1.32 -8.31 12.75
CA ASN A 21 1.94 -8.36 14.07
C ASN A 21 1.70 -7.08 14.88
N PHE A 22 1.54 -5.93 14.21
CA PHE A 22 1.24 -4.64 14.87
C PHE A 22 -0.25 -4.37 15.00
N ARG A 23 -1.10 -5.31 14.58
CA ARG A 23 -2.55 -5.11 14.47
C ARG A 23 -3.36 -6.10 15.27
N ARG A 24 -3.07 -7.40 15.12
CA ARG A 24 -3.94 -8.51 15.53
C ARG A 24 -4.33 -8.51 17.02
N ASN A 25 -3.49 -7.98 17.90
CA ASN A 25 -3.74 -7.96 19.34
C ASN A 25 -4.54 -6.72 19.80
N TYR A 26 -4.78 -5.76 18.90
CA TYR A 26 -5.40 -4.46 19.20
C TYR A 26 -6.72 -4.26 18.45
N GLU A 27 -7.22 -5.31 17.80
CA GLU A 27 -8.51 -5.27 17.11
C GLU A 27 -9.67 -5.09 18.12
N PRO A 28 -10.74 -4.36 17.75
CA PRO A 28 -10.97 -3.74 16.45
C PRO A 28 -10.20 -2.42 16.28
N LEU A 29 -9.52 -2.28 15.14
CA LEU A 29 -8.86 -1.04 14.69
C LEU A 29 -9.84 -0.10 13.97
N LEU A 30 -9.34 1.03 13.47
CA LEU A 30 -10.18 2.01 12.77
C LEU A 30 -10.77 1.41 11.48
N PRO A 31 -12.07 1.61 11.22
CA PRO A 31 -12.67 1.23 9.94
C PRO A 31 -12.12 2.10 8.81
N GLY A 32 -12.27 1.62 7.56
CA GLY A 32 -11.84 2.36 6.36
C GLY A 32 -10.35 2.26 6.03
N ALA A 33 -9.60 1.37 6.70
CA ALA A 33 -8.19 1.13 6.41
C ALA A 33 -7.98 -0.07 5.47
N PHE A 34 -7.74 0.21 4.19
CA PHE A 34 -7.54 -0.80 3.14
C PHE A 34 -6.07 -1.00 2.77
N HIS A 35 -5.73 -2.22 2.34
CA HIS A 35 -4.34 -2.67 2.17
C HIS A 35 -4.10 -3.33 0.80
N THR A 36 -3.30 -2.68 -0.04
CA THR A 36 -2.96 -3.18 -1.38
C THR A 36 -1.59 -3.89 -1.40
N PRO A 37 -1.30 -4.76 -2.39
CA PRO A 37 -0.01 -5.45 -2.49
C PRO A 37 1.18 -4.49 -2.64
N ALA A 38 2.28 -4.76 -1.94
CA ALA A 38 3.56 -4.08 -2.15
C ALA A 38 4.38 -4.76 -3.27
N PRO A 39 5.21 -4.01 -4.02
CA PRO A 39 6.00 -4.53 -5.13
C PRO A 39 7.26 -5.28 -4.65
N ILE A 40 7.06 -6.40 -3.96
CA ILE A 40 8.12 -7.26 -3.41
C ILE A 40 8.33 -8.46 -4.34
N THR A 41 9.41 -8.46 -5.13
CA THR A 41 9.65 -9.49 -6.17
C THR A 41 9.76 -10.91 -5.63
N TYR A 42 10.31 -11.09 -4.43
CA TYR A 42 10.41 -12.40 -3.77
C TYR A 42 9.08 -12.91 -3.17
N SER A 43 8.11 -12.02 -2.90
CA SER A 43 6.86 -12.39 -2.23
C SER A 43 5.72 -11.48 -2.66
N ASN A 44 5.05 -11.86 -3.74
CA ASN A 44 3.92 -11.12 -4.31
C ASN A 44 2.81 -12.08 -4.78
N PRO A 45 1.56 -11.61 -4.88
CA PRO A 45 0.43 -12.46 -5.27
C PRO A 45 0.33 -12.70 -6.79
N PHE A 46 1.31 -12.23 -7.58
CA PHE A 46 1.23 -12.22 -9.04
C PHE A 46 2.22 -13.18 -9.71
N ASP A 47 3.02 -13.91 -8.92
CA ASP A 47 4.10 -14.78 -9.41
C ASP A 47 5.06 -14.06 -10.39
N GLU A 48 5.32 -12.76 -10.13
CA GLU A 48 6.13 -11.91 -11.00
C GLU A 48 7.47 -11.57 -10.32
N THR A 49 8.56 -11.74 -11.07
CA THR A 49 9.93 -11.50 -10.60
C THR A 49 10.56 -10.27 -11.24
N ASP A 50 10.03 -9.80 -12.37
CA ASP A 50 10.44 -8.53 -13.00
C ASP A 50 9.92 -7.35 -12.16
N PRO A 51 10.82 -6.56 -11.53
CA PRO A 51 10.41 -5.48 -10.64
C PRO A 51 9.65 -4.37 -11.37
N ALA A 52 9.90 -4.15 -12.67
CA ALA A 52 9.22 -3.13 -13.45
C ALA A 52 7.79 -3.55 -13.83
N LYS A 53 7.56 -4.83 -14.09
CA LYS A 53 6.21 -5.39 -14.32
C LYS A 53 5.44 -5.48 -13.01
N LEU A 54 6.07 -5.97 -11.94
CA LEU A 54 5.45 -6.03 -10.62
C LEU A 54 4.98 -4.66 -10.14
N ALA A 55 5.77 -3.60 -10.36
CA ALA A 55 5.34 -2.24 -10.05
C ALA A 55 4.06 -1.83 -10.79
N LYS A 56 3.87 -2.24 -12.05
CA LYS A 56 2.62 -1.99 -12.80
C LYS A 56 1.45 -2.80 -12.22
N LEU A 57 1.67 -4.06 -11.86
CA LEU A 57 0.65 -4.93 -11.28
C LEU A 57 0.16 -4.40 -9.92
N CYS A 58 1.08 -3.98 -9.05
CA CYS A 58 0.75 -3.32 -7.79
C CYS A 58 0.02 -1.99 -8.01
N ALA A 59 0.44 -1.18 -8.98
CA ALA A 59 -0.26 0.06 -9.33
C ALA A 59 -1.69 -0.21 -9.82
N ARG A 60 -1.88 -1.25 -10.64
CA ARG A 60 -3.21 -1.69 -11.08
C ARG A 60 -4.09 -2.14 -9.90
N ALA A 61 -3.52 -2.90 -8.97
CA ALA A 61 -4.24 -3.31 -7.76
C ALA A 61 -4.65 -2.13 -6.87
N ILE A 62 -3.92 -1.02 -6.90
CA ILE A 62 -4.33 0.23 -6.23
C ILE A 62 -5.55 0.84 -6.94
N GLU A 63 -5.55 0.91 -8.27
CA GLU A 63 -6.72 1.39 -9.03
C GLU A 63 -7.94 0.48 -8.85
N GLU A 64 -7.75 -0.83 -8.83
CA GLU A 64 -8.81 -1.81 -8.58
C GLU A 64 -9.43 -1.60 -7.18
N GLU A 65 -8.62 -1.36 -6.15
CA GLU A 65 -9.10 -1.05 -4.80
C GLU A 65 -9.83 0.31 -4.76
N ILE A 66 -9.30 1.35 -5.42
CA ILE A 66 -9.96 2.65 -5.52
C ILE A 66 -11.32 2.53 -6.20
N ALA A 67 -11.41 1.78 -7.29
CA ALA A 67 -12.67 1.54 -7.99
C ALA A 67 -13.67 0.76 -7.12
N PHE A 68 -13.19 -0.20 -6.34
CA PHE A 68 -14.03 -0.99 -5.44
C PHE A 68 -14.62 -0.17 -4.29
N GLN A 69 -13.81 0.70 -3.66
CA GLN A 69 -14.27 1.55 -2.55
C GLN A 69 -15.04 2.80 -3.03
N GLY A 70 -14.83 3.22 -4.28
CA GLY A 70 -15.26 4.53 -4.79
C GLY A 70 -14.22 5.60 -4.44
N ALA A 71 -13.75 6.34 -5.45
CA ALA A 71 -12.70 7.33 -5.26
C ALA A 71 -13.11 8.47 -4.29
N ASP A 72 -14.39 8.83 -4.29
CA ASP A 72 -14.99 9.84 -3.44
C ASP A 72 -15.04 9.45 -1.95
N THR A 73 -14.80 8.18 -1.63
CA THR A 73 -14.77 7.68 -0.24
C THR A 73 -13.34 7.60 0.33
N ILE A 74 -12.31 7.84 -0.47
CA ILE A 74 -10.90 7.70 -0.09
C ILE A 74 -10.25 9.07 0.11
N ALA A 75 -9.74 9.32 1.32
CA ALA A 75 -9.04 10.57 1.62
C ALA A 75 -7.56 10.57 1.21
N ALA A 76 -6.84 9.48 1.44
CA ALA A 76 -5.38 9.43 1.27
C ALA A 76 -4.86 8.02 1.00
N PHE A 77 -3.72 7.97 0.30
CA PHE A 77 -2.88 6.80 0.20
C PHE A 77 -1.57 7.06 0.96
N ILE A 78 -1.24 6.21 1.92
CA ILE A 78 0.01 6.30 2.68
C ILE A 78 0.98 5.19 2.29
N MET A 79 2.25 5.55 2.07
CA MET A 79 3.34 4.61 1.83
C MET A 79 4.70 5.16 2.25
N GLU A 80 5.62 4.25 2.58
CA GLU A 80 7.05 4.56 2.70
C GLU A 80 7.71 4.56 1.31
N PRO A 81 8.65 5.47 0.99
CA PRO A 81 9.42 5.41 -0.25
C PRO A 81 10.26 4.12 -0.38
N VAL A 82 10.77 3.65 0.75
CA VAL A 82 11.46 2.37 0.93
C VAL A 82 10.83 1.69 2.14
N LEU A 83 10.35 0.46 2.01
CA LEU A 83 9.71 -0.25 3.11
C LEU A 83 10.76 -0.60 4.17
N GLY A 84 10.72 0.03 5.35
CA GLY A 84 11.73 -0.17 6.39
C GLY A 84 11.48 -1.50 7.14
N PRO A 85 10.69 -1.51 8.23
CA PRO A 85 10.38 -2.72 8.99
C PRO A 85 9.70 -3.84 8.19
N GLY A 86 9.21 -3.52 6.99
CA GLY A 86 8.69 -4.49 6.03
C GLY A 86 9.74 -5.37 5.35
N GLY A 87 11.04 -5.05 5.51
CA GLY A 87 12.16 -5.84 5.00
C GLY A 87 13.26 -5.06 4.27
N PHE A 88 13.36 -3.74 4.46
CA PHE A 88 14.30 -2.85 3.75
C PHE A 88 14.20 -2.97 2.22
N ILE A 89 12.98 -2.89 1.71
CA ILE A 89 12.67 -3.17 0.30
C ILE A 89 12.47 -1.85 -0.44
N ALA A 90 13.39 -1.54 -1.34
CA ALA A 90 13.24 -0.44 -2.28
C ALA A 90 12.37 -0.90 -3.46
N PRO A 91 11.23 -0.24 -3.74
CA PRO A 91 10.44 -0.56 -4.91
C PRO A 91 11.18 -0.15 -6.19
N HIS A 92 10.80 -0.72 -7.33
CA HIS A 92 11.29 -0.27 -8.63
C HIS A 92 11.03 1.24 -8.81
N ALA A 93 11.96 1.97 -9.44
CA ALA A 93 11.88 3.43 -9.61
C ALA A 93 10.60 3.94 -10.30
N ARG A 94 9.92 3.06 -11.04
CA ARG A 94 8.63 3.37 -11.69
C ARG A 94 7.44 3.36 -10.74
N PHE A 95 7.53 2.75 -9.56
CA PHE A 95 6.38 2.55 -8.68
C PHE A 95 5.84 3.86 -8.09
N LEU A 96 6.69 4.65 -7.44
CA LEU A 96 6.26 5.92 -6.82
C LEU A 96 5.63 6.90 -7.82
N PRO A 97 6.21 7.13 -9.03
CA PRO A 97 5.56 7.95 -10.05
C PRO A 97 4.19 7.43 -10.49
N LEU A 98 4.00 6.11 -10.57
CA LEU A 98 2.70 5.50 -10.89
C LEU A 98 1.68 5.80 -9.79
N VAL A 99 2.05 5.57 -8.52
CA VAL A 99 1.17 5.85 -7.37
C VAL A 99 0.82 7.33 -7.33
N ARG A 100 1.78 8.24 -7.50
CA ARG A 100 1.52 9.68 -7.55
C ARG A 100 0.54 10.06 -8.65
N ALA A 101 0.70 9.49 -9.86
CA ALA A 101 -0.20 9.75 -10.96
C ALA A 101 -1.62 9.22 -10.69
N ILE A 102 -1.76 8.05 -10.04
CA ILE A 102 -3.06 7.49 -9.63
C ILE A 102 -3.73 8.40 -8.61
N CYS A 103 -3.04 8.72 -7.52
CA CYS A 103 -3.56 9.60 -6.46
C CYS A 103 -4.03 10.94 -7.02
N HIS A 104 -3.24 11.55 -7.91
CA HIS A 104 -3.62 12.81 -8.56
C HIS A 104 -4.86 12.69 -9.46
N ARG A 105 -5.05 11.59 -10.20
CA ARG A 105 -6.23 11.40 -11.06
C ARG A 105 -7.53 11.26 -10.26
N HIS A 106 -7.45 10.72 -9.05
CA HIS A 106 -8.60 10.42 -8.20
C HIS A 106 -8.81 11.43 -7.07
N ASP A 107 -8.06 12.54 -7.05
CA ASP A 107 -8.09 13.55 -5.98
C ASP A 107 -7.80 12.97 -4.57
N ILE A 108 -6.88 12.02 -4.50
CA ILE A 108 -6.45 11.35 -3.27
C ILE A 108 -5.09 11.92 -2.84
N LEU A 109 -4.92 12.22 -1.55
CA LEU A 109 -3.61 12.66 -1.02
C LEU A 109 -2.59 11.52 -1.07
N LEU A 110 -1.33 11.84 -1.36
CA LEU A 110 -0.18 10.92 -1.30
C LEU A 110 0.88 11.47 -0.37
#